data_AF-A0A127T0C0-F1
#
_entry.id   AF-A0A127T0C0-F1
#
_cell.length_a   1.000
_cell.length_b   1.000
_cell.length_c   1.000
_cell.angle_alpha   90.00
_cell.angle_beta   90.00
_cell.angle_gamma   90.00
#
_symmetry.space_group_name_H-M   'P 1'
#
loop_
_entity.id
_entity.type
_entity.pdbx_description
1 polymer ?
#
loop_
_entity_poly.entity_id
_entity_poly.type
_entity_poly.pdbx_seq_one_letter_code
_entity_poly.pdbx_strand_id
1 'polypeptide(L)'
;MYAFFMQKNERNNKKMELVTKKPRGTEDKLPKEIYKWHTVEKIARNVAEAYGCKEIRTPTFEHTELFQRGVGGTTDVVQKEMYTFND
;
A
#
# COMPACT_ATOMS: atom_id res chain seq x y z
N MET A 1 17.18 -3.06 -40.77
CA MET A 1 17.31 -1.80 -39.99
C MET A 1 15.95 -1.20 -39.63
N TYR A 2 15.08 -0.91 -40.60
CA TYR A 2 13.78 -0.23 -40.39
C TYR A 2 12.81 -1.00 -39.48
N ALA A 3 12.65 -2.30 -39.68
CA ALA A 3 11.79 -3.15 -38.84
C ALA A 3 12.23 -3.21 -37.36
N PHE A 4 13.54 -3.14 -37.10
CA PHE A 4 14.09 -3.12 -35.74
C PHE A 4 13.82 -1.80 -35.02
N PHE A 5 13.84 -0.69 -35.77
CA PHE A 5 13.50 0.65 -35.28
C PHE A 5 12.00 0.75 -34.92
N MET A 6 11.13 0.22 -35.78
CA MET A 6 9.68 0.18 -35.51
C MET A 6 9.33 -0.69 -34.29
N GLN A 7 9.98 -1.84 -34.11
CA GLN A 7 9.81 -2.66 -32.90
C GLN A 7 10.30 -1.99 -31.61
N LYS A 8 11.34 -1.15 -31.67
CA LYS A 8 11.75 -0.35 -30.51
C LYS A 8 10.72 0.75 -30.20
N ASN A 9 10.14 1.36 -31.24
CA ASN A 9 9.11 2.39 -31.08
C ASN A 9 7.80 1.82 -30.51
N GLU A 10 7.35 0.65 -30.98
CA GLU A 10 6.18 -0.05 -30.41
C GLU A 10 6.41 -0.51 -28.97
N ARG A 11 7.63 -0.98 -28.64
CA ARG A 11 8.02 -1.33 -27.26
C ARG A 11 8.05 -0.10 -26.34
N ASN A 12 8.51 1.04 -26.83
CA ASN A 12 8.50 2.30 -26.09
C ASN A 12 7.07 2.82 -25.90
N ASN A 13 6.20 2.66 -26.89
CA ASN A 13 4.78 3.04 -26.79
C ASN A 13 3.99 2.15 -25.83
N LYS A 14 4.33 0.85 -25.75
CA LYS A 14 3.75 -0.08 -24.77
C LYS A 14 4.19 0.23 -23.33
N LYS A 15 5.37 0.82 -23.16
CA LYS A 15 5.90 1.28 -21.86
C LYS A 15 5.24 2.56 -21.35
N MET A 16 4.48 3.23 -22.21
CA MET A 16 3.60 4.37 -21.91
C MET A 16 2.14 3.91 -21.73
N GLU A 17 1.90 2.66 -21.30
CA GLU A 17 0.62 2.33 -20.68
C GLU A 17 0.39 3.35 -19.56
N LEU A 18 -0.65 4.15 -19.73
CA LEU A 18 -1.04 5.23 -18.83
C LEU A 18 -0.85 4.79 -17.37
N VAL A 19 0.06 5.47 -16.66
CA VAL A 19 0.23 5.40 -15.20
C VAL A 19 -0.97 6.09 -14.53
N THR A 20 -2.18 5.64 -14.89
CA THR A 20 -3.46 6.19 -14.42
C THR A 20 -4.39 5.10 -13.91
N LYS A 21 -4.00 3.83 -14.07
CA LYS A 21 -4.71 2.70 -13.47
C LYS A 21 -4.13 2.41 -12.09
N LYS A 22 -5.02 2.07 -11.14
CA LYS A 22 -4.64 1.71 -9.78
C LYS A 22 -3.64 0.53 -9.76
N PRO A 23 -2.64 0.52 -8.86
CA PRO A 23 -1.77 -0.63 -8.67
C PRO A 23 -2.56 -1.90 -8.35
N ARG A 24 -2.12 -3.04 -8.88
CA ARG A 24 -2.72 -4.34 -8.57
C ARG A 24 -2.62 -4.61 -7.06
N GLY A 25 -3.71 -5.07 -6.46
CA GLY A 25 -3.81 -5.29 -5.01
C GLY A 25 -4.31 -4.08 -4.23
N THR A 26 -4.58 -2.95 -4.89
CA THR A 26 -5.18 -1.75 -4.27
C THR A 26 -6.61 -1.52 -4.77
N GLU A 27 -7.41 -0.81 -3.97
CA GLU A 27 -8.79 -0.48 -4.32
C GLU A 27 -9.21 0.88 -3.80
N ASP A 28 -9.85 1.66 -4.67
CA ASP A 28 -10.55 2.88 -4.29
C ASP A 28 -11.82 2.53 -3.52
N LYS A 29 -12.01 3.11 -2.32
CA LYS A 29 -13.24 2.96 -1.56
C LYS A 29 -14.20 4.08 -1.93
N LEU A 30 -15.24 3.73 -2.68
CA LEU A 30 -16.17 4.69 -3.29
C LEU A 30 -17.28 5.12 -2.31
N PRO A 31 -17.93 6.29 -2.54
CA PRO A 31 -19.03 6.76 -1.68
C PRO A 31 -20.16 5.76 -1.48
N LYS A 32 -20.44 4.92 -2.48
CA LYS A 32 -21.46 3.86 -2.41
C LYS A 32 -21.13 2.73 -1.41
N GLU A 33 -19.87 2.60 -1.00
CA GLU A 33 -19.35 1.48 -0.18
C GLU A 33 -18.70 1.95 1.13
N ILE A 34 -18.22 3.20 1.18
CA ILE A 34 -17.46 3.73 2.31
C ILE A 34 -18.23 3.69 3.64
N TYR A 35 -19.56 3.76 3.61
CA TYR A 35 -20.39 3.72 4.82
C TYR A 35 -20.18 2.43 5.64
N LYS A 36 -19.84 1.31 4.97
CA LYS A 36 -19.56 0.03 5.64
C LYS A 36 -18.28 0.14 6.48
N TRP A 37 -17.24 0.79 5.97
CA TRP A 37 -16.00 1.06 6.69
C TRP A 37 -16.26 1.95 7.91
N HIS A 38 -16.96 3.07 7.71
CA HIS A 38 -17.32 3.96 8.82
C HIS A 38 -18.10 3.24 9.93
N THR A 39 -18.93 2.26 9.58
CA THR A 39 -19.71 1.48 10.55
C THR A 39 -18.80 0.62 11.43
N VAL A 40 -17.88 -0.13 10.81
CA VAL A 40 -16.92 -0.98 11.54
C VAL A 40 -15.97 -0.13 12.39
N GLU A 41 -15.43 0.95 11.82
CA GLU A 41 -14.54 1.88 12.52
C GLU A 41 -15.21 2.52 13.73
N LYS A 42 -16.47 2.94 13.60
CA LYS A 42 -17.24 3.52 14.71
C LYS A 42 -17.43 2.51 15.84
N ILE A 43 -17.77 1.26 15.53
CA ILE A 43 -17.94 0.22 16.54
C ILE A 43 -16.61 -0.04 17.26
N ALA A 44 -15.52 -0.23 16.52
CA ALA A 44 -14.20 -0.46 17.09
C ALA A 44 -13.74 0.70 17.99
N ARG A 45 -13.95 1.94 17.56
CA ARG A 45 -13.63 3.15 18.31
C ARG A 45 -14.43 3.24 19.61
N ASN A 46 -15.75 3.05 19.55
CA ASN A 46 -16.60 3.09 20.73
C ASN A 46 -16.19 2.04 21.78
N VAL A 47 -15.81 0.84 21.34
CA VAL A 47 -15.30 -0.21 22.24
C VAL A 47 -13.98 0.23 22.85
N ALA A 48 -13.02 0.70 22.06
CA ALA A 48 -11.72 1.15 22.56
C ALA A 48 -11.88 2.29 23.61
N GLU A 49 -12.74 3.27 23.33
CA GLU A 49 -13.03 4.38 24.24
C GLU A 49 -13.67 3.91 25.55
N ALA A 50 -14.57 2.92 25.50
CA ALA A 50 -15.19 2.34 26.69
C ALA A 50 -14.17 1.67 27.64
N TYR A 51 -13.03 1.21 27.12
CA TYR A 51 -11.92 0.66 27.89
C TYR A 51 -10.81 1.69 28.19
N GLY A 52 -11.01 2.97 27.85
CA GLY A 52 -10.05 4.04 28.13
C GLY A 52 -8.86 4.09 27.17
N CYS A 53 -8.87 3.33 26.08
CA CYS A 53 -7.86 3.40 25.04
C CYS A 53 -7.99 4.73 24.27
N LYS A 54 -6.87 5.40 24.01
CA LYS A 54 -6.83 6.65 23.25
C LYS A 54 -6.19 6.44 21.89
N GLU A 55 -6.72 7.14 20.89
CA GLU A 55 -6.17 7.10 19.53
C GLU A 55 -4.77 7.72 19.48
N ILE A 56 -3.83 7.02 18.85
CA ILE A 56 -2.52 7.51 18.43
C ILE A 56 -2.38 7.24 16.94
N ARG A 57 -1.83 8.17 16.18
CA ARG A 57 -1.54 8.01 14.75
C ARG A 57 -0.04 8.08 14.53
N THR A 58 0.53 7.02 13.98
CA THR A 58 1.94 6.95 13.60
C THR A 58 2.10 7.28 12.11
N PRO A 59 3.31 7.65 11.66
CA PRO A 59 3.64 7.73 10.24
C PRO A 59 3.31 6.45 9.46
N THR A 60 3.02 6.59 8.16
CA THR A 60 2.68 5.45 7.27
C THR A 60 3.89 4.59 6.91
N PHE A 61 5.10 5.16 7.00
CA PHE A 61 6.36 4.47 6.79
C PHE A 61 7.34 4.84 7.91
N GLU A 62 8.27 3.94 8.18
CA GLU A 62 9.30 4.09 9.22
C GLU A 62 10.62 3.52 8.69
N HIS A 63 11.73 3.79 9.38
CA HIS A 63 13.02 3.16 9.07
C HIS A 63 12.91 1.63 9.11
N THR A 64 13.42 0.94 8.07
CA THR A 64 13.34 -0.52 7.94
C THR A 64 13.86 -1.27 9.17
N GLU A 65 14.89 -0.75 9.84
CA GLU A 65 15.48 -1.34 11.06
C GLU A 65 14.46 -1.49 12.19
N LEU A 66 13.47 -0.60 12.30
CA LEU A 66 12.44 -0.64 13.33
C LEU A 66 11.61 -1.92 13.21
N PHE A 67 11.24 -2.31 11.98
CA PHE A 67 10.48 -3.53 11.71
C PHE A 67 11.34 -4.79 11.83
N GLN A 68 12.59 -4.75 11.36
CA GLN A 68 13.51 -5.88 11.46
C GLN A 68 13.76 -6.30 12.92
N ARG A 69 13.91 -5.33 13.82
CA ARG A 69 14.09 -5.57 15.25
C ARG A 69 12.80 -5.96 15.96
N GLY A 70 11.68 -5.33 15.62
CA GLY A 70 10.40 -5.52 16.31
C GLY A 70 9.68 -6.82 15.96
N VAL A 71 9.61 -7.18 14.67
CA VAL A 71 8.85 -8.34 14.16
C VAL A 71 9.72 -9.60 14.09
N GLY A 72 11.03 -9.43 13.91
CA GLY A 72 12.01 -10.51 13.77
C GLY A 72 12.43 -10.70 12.32
N GLY A 73 13.75 -10.68 12.09
CA GLY A 73 14.36 -10.69 10.75
C GLY A 73 14.12 -11.94 9.90
N THR A 74 13.62 -13.02 10.50
CA THR A 74 13.33 -14.29 9.82
C THR A 74 11.84 -14.47 9.48
N THR A 75 11.00 -13.48 9.79
CA THR A 75 9.58 -13.55 9.44
C THR A 75 9.37 -13.28 7.96
N ASP A 76 8.38 -13.95 7.35
CA ASP A 76 8.02 -13.73 5.95
C ASP A 76 7.65 -12.25 5.69
N VAL A 77 7.05 -11.58 6.68
CA VAL A 77 6.76 -10.14 6.64
C VAL A 77 8.02 -9.34 6.31
N VAL A 78 9.09 -9.53 7.09
CA VAL A 78 10.35 -8.80 6.94
C VAL A 78 11.10 -9.23 5.66
N GLN A 79 10.99 -10.49 5.26
CA GLN A 79 11.76 -11.00 4.13
C GLN A 79 11.12 -10.75 2.77
N LYS A 80 9.79 -10.72 2.67
CA LYS A 80 9.08 -10.80 1.38
C LYS A 80 7.94 -9.81 1.21
N GLU A 81 7.43 -9.21 2.30
CA GLU A 81 6.18 -8.44 2.25
C GLU A 81 6.37 -6.93 2.54
N MET A 82 7.53 -6.52 3.07
CA MET A 82 7.83 -5.11 3.31
C MET A 82 8.11 -4.35 2.01
N TYR A 83 7.45 -3.21 1.85
CA TYR A 83 7.81 -2.21 0.85
C TYR A 83 8.93 -1.30 1.40
N THR A 84 10.19 -1.62 1.06
CA THR A 84 11.35 -0.77 1.38
C THR A 84 11.78 0.03 0.15
N PHE A 85 12.06 1.31 0.34
CA PHE A 85 12.55 2.21 -0.69
C PHE A 85 13.68 3.06 -0.10
N ASN A 86 14.59 3.52 -0.98
CA ASN A 86 15.58 4.52 -0.60
C ASN A 86 14.91 5.90 -0.60
N ASP A 87 15.40 6.78 0.27
CA ASP A 87 15.09 8.22 0.22
C ASP A 87 15.59 8.84 -1.10
#